data_AF-A0A1X9T226-F1
#
_entry.id   AF-A0A1X9T226-F1
#
_cell.length_a   1.000
_cell.length_b   1.000
_cell.length_c   1.000
_cell.angle_alpha   90.00
_cell.angle_beta   90.00
_cell.angle_gamma   90.00
#
_symmetry.space_group_name_H-M   'P 1'
#
loop_
_entity.id
_entity.type
_entity.pdbx_description
1 polymer ?
#
loop_
_entity_poly.entity_id
_entity_poly.type
_entity_poly.pdbx_seq_one_letter_code
_entity_poly.pdbx_strand_id
1 'polypeptide(L)'
;MDISNFLNNLNEKNEKNSKDEISANDEKLIEILQEISNDYLQEGEIEKYKKRLKIIYGSENFRHKYSQITSYLLTIKKENKNETFGFISHNISKIYNEINEDDTIKQQVLKLSDHINLEILRIKDINTFKKEFQQAEKNLKQTKTKIKNMECDLKEAKETIKEISNLNDEVKSSRREYITILGVFASIILAFVAGLSFSNAVLSNIDKASIYRLSFIVCLIGLFITNILYYLYKFIKDIHFNNYSNKSKDQKSKFCNSDIRKFNVFIAIIILCIFIVWAFETEIKHFILFNLFC
;
A
#
# COMPACT_ATOMS: atom_id res chain seq x y z
N MET A 1 -0.68 12.32 -26.12
CA MET A 1 -0.95 12.44 -27.56
C MET A 1 -2.43 12.14 -27.73
N ASP A 2 -3.23 13.16 -28.05
CA ASP A 2 -4.68 13.08 -27.99
C ASP A 2 -5.23 12.35 -29.22
N ILE A 3 -5.79 11.16 -29.01
CA ILE A 3 -6.30 10.28 -30.08
C ILE A 3 -7.37 11.01 -30.90
N SER A 4 -8.12 11.92 -30.28
CA SER A 4 -9.12 12.76 -30.97
C SER A 4 -8.49 13.65 -32.04
N ASN A 5 -7.31 14.23 -31.78
CA ASN A 5 -6.61 15.07 -32.77
C ASN A 5 -6.00 14.25 -33.90
N PHE A 6 -5.62 13.00 -33.64
CA PHE A 6 -5.14 12.10 -34.69
C PHE A 6 -6.28 11.65 -35.61
N LEU A 7 -7.44 11.30 -35.05
CA LEU A 7 -8.62 10.92 -35.82
C LEU A 7 -9.19 12.09 -36.64
N ASN A 8 -9.20 13.31 -36.09
CA ASN A 8 -9.63 14.50 -36.83
C ASN A 8 -8.71 14.82 -38.01
N ASN A 9 -7.39 14.72 -37.84
CA ASN A 9 -6.43 14.91 -38.93
C ASN A 9 -6.57 13.86 -40.04
N LEU A 10 -6.91 12.61 -39.70
CA LEU A 10 -7.18 11.58 -40.70
C LEU A 10 -8.47 11.86 -41.47
N ASN A 11 -9.51 12.37 -40.80
CA ASN A 11 -10.75 12.77 -41.46
C ASN A 11 -10.54 13.95 -42.42
N GLU A 12 -9.87 15.02 -41.99
CA GLU A 12 -9.60 16.19 -42.84
C GLU A 12 -8.75 15.84 -44.06
N LYS A 13 -7.80 14.92 -43.91
CA LYS A 13 -6.94 14.46 -45.01
C LYS A 13 -7.71 13.58 -46.02
N ASN A 14 -8.71 12.84 -45.56
CA ASN A 14 -9.58 12.04 -46.43
C ASN A 14 -10.62 12.92 -47.17
N GLU A 15 -11.17 13.94 -46.53
CA GLU A 15 -12.09 14.91 -47.18
C GLU A 15 -11.39 15.72 -48.28
N LYS A 16 -10.09 16.00 -48.13
CA LYS A 16 -9.32 16.75 -49.14
C LYS A 16 -8.98 15.91 -50.38
N ASN A 17 -8.89 14.58 -50.24
CA ASN A 17 -8.57 13.65 -51.32
C ASN A 17 -9.80 13.15 -52.10
N SER A 18 -11.02 13.39 -51.63
CA SER A 18 -12.25 12.92 -52.30
C SER A 18 -12.85 13.91 -53.32
N LYS A 19 -12.21 15.07 -53.53
CA LYS A 19 -12.64 16.11 -54.49
C LYS A 19 -12.04 15.92 -55.89
N ASP A 20 -11.67 14.71 -56.26
CA ASP A 20 -11.48 14.36 -57.68
C ASP A 20 -12.83 14.43 -58.39
N GLU A 21 -12.90 15.04 -59.59
CA GLU A 21 -14.13 15.18 -60.38
C GLU A 21 -15.00 13.91 -60.30
N ILE A 22 -16.14 14.04 -59.61
CA ILE A 22 -17.15 12.98 -59.50
C ILE A 22 -17.84 12.94 -60.86
N SER A 23 -17.88 11.76 -61.48
CA SER A 23 -18.60 11.61 -62.74
C SER A 23 -20.10 11.78 -62.47
N ALA A 24 -20.83 12.44 -63.37
CA ALA A 24 -22.30 12.51 -63.28
C ALA A 24 -22.97 11.13 -63.18
N ASN A 25 -22.31 10.07 -63.67
CA ASN A 25 -22.77 8.70 -63.54
C ASN A 25 -22.48 8.10 -62.14
N ASP A 26 -21.41 8.50 -61.48
CA ASP A 26 -21.14 8.13 -60.08
C ASP A 26 -22.17 8.80 -59.15
N GLU A 27 -22.55 10.06 -59.39
CA GLU A 27 -23.59 10.76 -58.63
C GLU A 27 -24.95 10.06 -58.74
N LYS A 28 -25.38 9.76 -59.98
CA LYS A 28 -26.62 9.00 -60.23
C LYS A 28 -26.61 7.62 -59.58
N LEU A 29 -25.45 6.97 -59.53
CA LEU A 29 -25.30 5.68 -58.87
C LEU A 29 -25.46 5.82 -57.35
N ILE A 30 -24.85 6.84 -56.74
CA ILE A 30 -25.02 7.14 -55.32
C ILE A 30 -26.48 7.47 -54.99
N GLU A 31 -27.18 8.23 -55.84
CA GLU A 31 -28.61 8.50 -55.67
C GLU A 31 -29.43 7.21 -55.66
N ILE A 32 -29.17 6.27 -56.58
CA ILE A 32 -29.82 4.95 -56.56
C ILE A 32 -29.54 4.25 -55.22
N LEU A 33 -28.28 4.22 -54.78
CA LEU A 33 -27.91 3.58 -53.52
C LEU A 33 -28.54 4.25 -52.29
N GLN A 34 -28.82 5.55 -52.35
CA GLN A 34 -29.56 6.29 -51.32
C GLN A 34 -31.03 5.88 -51.29
N GLU A 35 -31.69 5.84 -52.44
CA GLU A 35 -33.10 5.48 -52.54
C GLU A 35 -33.36 4.05 -52.05
N ILE A 36 -32.56 3.07 -52.50
CA ILE A 36 -32.73 1.65 -52.14
C ILE A 36 -32.25 1.33 -50.71
N SER A 37 -31.78 2.33 -49.96
CA SER A 37 -31.27 2.14 -48.60
C SER A 37 -32.35 2.21 -47.51
N ASN A 38 -33.59 2.53 -47.87
CA ASN A 38 -34.65 2.80 -46.90
C ASN A 38 -35.51 1.59 -46.56
N ASP A 39 -35.78 0.71 -47.54
CA ASP A 39 -36.64 -0.46 -47.38
C ASP A 39 -36.34 -1.50 -48.48
N TYR A 40 -36.91 -2.69 -48.39
CA TYR A 40 -36.85 -3.72 -49.42
C TYR A 40 -37.65 -3.35 -50.67
N LEU A 41 -37.07 -3.58 -51.85
CA LEU A 41 -37.73 -3.27 -53.12
C LEU A 41 -38.88 -4.21 -53.46
N GLN A 42 -40.01 -3.62 -53.87
CA GLN A 42 -41.15 -4.32 -54.45
C GLN A 42 -40.92 -4.63 -55.95
N GLU A 43 -41.63 -5.60 -56.53
CA GLU A 43 -41.45 -6.05 -57.93
C GLU A 43 -41.49 -4.90 -58.96
N GLY A 44 -42.42 -3.95 -58.82
CA GLY A 44 -42.52 -2.80 -59.73
C GLY A 44 -41.34 -1.82 -59.62
N GLU A 45 -40.65 -1.79 -58.48
CA GLU A 45 -39.51 -0.90 -58.25
C GLU A 45 -38.21 -1.49 -58.79
N ILE A 46 -38.08 -2.81 -58.83
CA ILE A 46 -36.87 -3.48 -59.32
C ILE A 46 -36.66 -3.16 -60.80
N GLU A 47 -37.71 -3.24 -61.60
CA GLU A 47 -37.65 -2.88 -63.03
C GLU A 47 -37.31 -1.39 -63.24
N LYS A 48 -37.78 -0.48 -62.35
CA LYS A 48 -37.39 0.94 -62.34
C LYS A 48 -35.88 1.09 -62.12
N TYR A 49 -35.31 0.46 -61.10
CA TYR A 49 -33.89 0.58 -60.78
C TYR A 49 -33.00 -0.14 -61.80
N LYS A 50 -33.43 -1.27 -62.34
CA LYS A 50 -32.78 -1.98 -63.44
C LYS A 50 -32.62 -1.09 -64.68
N LYS A 51 -33.68 -0.38 -65.10
CA LYS A 51 -33.61 0.58 -66.21
C LYS A 51 -32.63 1.72 -65.93
N ARG A 52 -32.61 2.27 -64.71
CA ARG A 52 -31.66 3.33 -64.33
C ARG A 52 -30.21 2.85 -64.35
N LEU A 53 -29.93 1.65 -63.84
CA LEU A 53 -28.59 1.06 -63.91
C LEU A 53 -28.17 0.78 -65.36
N LYS A 54 -29.11 0.41 -66.24
CA LYS A 54 -28.83 0.25 -67.67
C LYS A 54 -28.44 1.56 -68.34
N ILE A 55 -29.03 2.69 -67.96
CA ILE A 55 -28.64 4.02 -68.45
C ILE A 55 -27.22 4.37 -67.97
N ILE A 56 -26.90 4.08 -66.71
CA ILE A 56 -25.59 4.38 -66.12
C ILE A 56 -24.49 3.53 -66.78
N TYR A 57 -24.66 2.20 -66.82
CA TYR A 57 -23.65 1.27 -67.33
C TYR A 57 -23.67 1.09 -68.86
N GLY A 58 -24.71 1.55 -69.54
CA GLY A 58 -24.78 1.60 -71.01
C GLY A 58 -23.97 2.73 -71.63
N SER A 59 -23.44 3.64 -70.81
CA SER A 59 -22.48 4.67 -71.25
C SER A 59 -21.14 4.01 -71.60
N GLU A 60 -20.55 4.32 -72.76
CA GLU A 60 -19.27 3.74 -73.16
C GLU A 60 -18.19 3.96 -72.09
N ASN A 61 -17.56 2.86 -71.67
CA ASN A 61 -16.43 2.81 -70.73
C ASN A 61 -16.71 3.30 -69.29
N PHE A 62 -17.96 3.42 -68.85
CA PHE A 62 -18.22 3.78 -67.44
C PHE A 62 -17.84 2.64 -66.48
N ARG A 63 -16.96 2.95 -65.53
CA ARG A 63 -16.62 2.09 -64.38
C ARG A 63 -16.88 2.88 -63.10
N HIS A 64 -17.76 2.37 -62.26
CA HIS A 64 -18.05 3.00 -60.96
C HIS A 64 -16.80 3.06 -60.08
N LYS A 65 -16.57 4.20 -59.43
CA LYS A 65 -15.42 4.39 -58.53
C LYS A 65 -15.67 3.74 -57.18
N TYR A 66 -14.82 2.79 -56.81
CA TYR A 66 -14.92 2.06 -55.53
C TYR A 66 -14.82 2.99 -54.33
N SER A 67 -13.96 4.02 -54.42
CA SER A 67 -13.83 5.06 -53.40
C SER A 67 -15.12 5.83 -53.16
N GLN A 68 -15.94 6.05 -54.19
CA GLN A 68 -17.21 6.76 -54.09
C GLN A 68 -18.26 5.89 -53.37
N ILE A 69 -18.32 4.60 -53.72
CA ILE A 69 -19.19 3.64 -53.02
C ILE A 69 -18.80 3.52 -51.54
N THR A 70 -17.51 3.34 -51.25
CA THR A 70 -17.00 3.29 -49.88
C THR A 70 -17.30 4.57 -49.12
N SER A 71 -17.08 5.75 -49.72
CA SER A 71 -17.36 7.05 -49.09
C SER A 71 -18.85 7.20 -48.75
N TYR A 72 -19.73 6.81 -49.67
CA TYR A 72 -21.16 6.76 -49.40
C TYR A 72 -21.51 5.83 -48.23
N LEU A 73 -21.05 4.58 -48.24
CA LEU A 73 -21.33 3.62 -47.17
C LEU A 73 -20.81 4.08 -45.79
N LEU A 74 -19.64 4.73 -45.76
CA LEU A 74 -19.07 5.31 -44.54
C LEU A 74 -19.88 6.49 -44.02
N THR A 75 -20.43 7.33 -44.90
CA THR A 75 -21.18 8.54 -44.54
C THR A 75 -22.63 8.30 -44.13
N ILE A 76 -23.18 7.09 -44.32
CA ILE A 76 -24.52 6.75 -43.83
C ILE A 76 -24.58 7.01 -42.30
N LYS A 77 -25.41 7.99 -41.91
CA LYS A 77 -25.64 8.45 -40.52
C LYS A 77 -26.92 7.87 -39.88
N LYS A 78 -27.56 6.87 -40.49
CA LYS A 78 -28.80 6.29 -39.97
C LYS A 78 -28.58 5.60 -38.61
N GLU A 79 -29.56 5.75 -37.70
CA GLU A 79 -29.55 5.14 -36.36
C GLU A 79 -29.30 3.62 -36.44
N ASN A 80 -29.86 2.96 -37.45
CA ASN A 80 -29.69 1.52 -37.68
C ASN A 80 -28.87 1.22 -38.96
N LYS A 81 -27.59 1.59 -38.94
CA LYS A 81 -26.67 1.45 -40.08
C LYS A 81 -26.57 0.02 -40.62
N ASN A 82 -26.66 -0.99 -39.75
CA ASN A 82 -26.62 -2.41 -40.15
C ASN A 82 -27.85 -2.83 -40.96
N GLU A 83 -29.02 -2.33 -40.60
CA GLU A 83 -30.27 -2.57 -41.32
C GLU A 83 -30.23 -1.89 -42.69
N THR A 84 -29.73 -0.66 -42.74
CA THR A 84 -29.48 0.06 -44.01
C THR A 84 -28.56 -0.72 -44.94
N PHE A 85 -27.47 -1.29 -44.41
CA PHE A 85 -26.58 -2.17 -45.17
C PHE A 85 -27.29 -3.43 -45.66
N GLY A 86 -28.21 -3.99 -44.86
CA GLY A 86 -29.06 -5.11 -45.25
C GLY A 86 -29.96 -4.78 -46.44
N PHE A 87 -30.62 -3.62 -46.42
CA PHE A 87 -31.46 -3.17 -47.54
C PHE A 87 -30.66 -2.99 -48.83
N ILE A 88 -29.53 -2.28 -48.78
CA ILE A 88 -28.70 -2.04 -49.97
C ILE A 88 -28.19 -3.37 -50.56
N SER A 89 -27.63 -4.24 -49.71
CA SER A 89 -27.09 -5.54 -50.12
C SER A 89 -28.17 -6.43 -50.75
N HIS A 90 -29.33 -6.53 -50.11
CA HIS A 90 -30.45 -7.33 -50.61
C HIS A 90 -30.99 -6.77 -51.93
N ASN A 91 -31.26 -5.47 -51.98
CA ASN A 91 -31.88 -4.81 -53.12
C ASN A 91 -30.99 -4.86 -54.37
N ILE A 92 -29.69 -4.61 -54.24
CA ILE A 92 -28.74 -4.74 -55.36
C ILE A 92 -28.64 -6.19 -55.85
N SER A 93 -28.62 -7.16 -54.93
CA SER A 93 -28.61 -8.59 -55.29
C SER A 93 -29.90 -9.00 -56.02
N LYS A 94 -31.05 -8.48 -55.59
CA LYS A 94 -32.34 -8.73 -56.24
C LYS A 94 -32.40 -8.14 -57.65
N ILE A 95 -31.94 -6.90 -57.81
CA ILE A 95 -31.82 -6.26 -59.14
C ILE A 95 -30.88 -7.07 -60.03
N TYR A 96 -29.74 -7.53 -59.53
CA TYR A 96 -28.80 -8.37 -60.27
C TYR A 96 -29.46 -9.66 -60.79
N ASN A 97 -30.22 -10.35 -59.95
CA ASN A 97 -30.88 -11.62 -60.29
C ASN A 97 -31.95 -11.46 -61.39
N GLU A 98 -32.59 -10.29 -61.49
CA GLU A 98 -33.60 -9.99 -62.51
C GLU A 98 -33.02 -9.47 -63.84
N ILE A 99 -31.70 -9.31 -63.95
CA ILE A 99 -31.04 -8.95 -65.21
C ILE A 99 -30.81 -10.21 -66.06
N ASN A 100 -31.23 -10.14 -67.33
CA ASN A 100 -31.05 -11.20 -68.31
C ASN A 100 -29.56 -11.57 -68.48
N GLU A 101 -29.25 -12.85 -68.68
CA GLU A 101 -27.86 -13.31 -68.81
C GLU A 101 -27.08 -12.65 -69.95
N ASP A 102 -27.76 -12.37 -71.07
CA ASP A 102 -27.16 -11.75 -72.25
C ASP A 102 -26.97 -10.23 -72.13
N ASP A 103 -27.45 -9.61 -71.04
CA ASP A 103 -27.34 -8.17 -70.87
C ASP A 103 -25.90 -7.77 -70.46
N THR A 104 -25.30 -6.90 -71.26
CA THR A 104 -23.91 -6.45 -71.11
C THR A 104 -23.65 -5.72 -69.81
N ILE A 105 -24.70 -5.30 -69.07
CA ILE A 105 -24.59 -4.62 -67.76
C ILE A 105 -24.55 -5.58 -66.56
N LYS A 106 -24.90 -6.86 -66.74
CA LYS A 106 -25.05 -7.83 -65.63
C LYS A 106 -23.75 -7.99 -64.84
N GLN A 107 -22.62 -8.01 -65.55
CA GLN A 107 -21.26 -8.09 -64.98
C GLN A 107 -20.90 -6.85 -64.14
N GLN A 108 -21.34 -5.66 -64.54
CA GLN A 108 -21.05 -4.39 -63.87
C GLN A 108 -21.86 -4.28 -62.58
N VAL A 109 -23.13 -4.73 -62.61
CA VAL A 109 -23.99 -4.80 -61.42
C VAL A 109 -23.48 -5.87 -60.44
N LEU A 110 -22.96 -7.00 -60.94
CA LEU A 110 -22.29 -8.00 -60.08
C LEU A 110 -21.09 -7.38 -59.35
N LYS A 111 -20.21 -6.68 -60.07
CA LYS A 111 -19.05 -5.98 -59.48
C LYS A 111 -19.47 -4.97 -58.42
N LEU A 112 -20.56 -4.24 -58.65
CA LEU A 112 -21.13 -3.31 -57.68
C LEU A 112 -21.62 -4.03 -56.43
N SER A 113 -22.37 -5.12 -56.61
CA SER A 113 -22.89 -5.96 -55.51
C SER A 113 -21.76 -6.49 -54.64
N ASP A 114 -20.74 -7.09 -55.28
CA ASP A 114 -19.57 -7.64 -54.59
C ASP A 114 -18.82 -6.56 -53.82
N HIS A 115 -18.58 -5.39 -54.43
CA HIS A 115 -17.88 -4.29 -53.77
C HIS A 115 -18.66 -3.75 -52.57
N ILE A 116 -19.98 -3.59 -52.69
CA ILE A 116 -20.86 -3.17 -51.59
C ILE A 116 -20.80 -4.19 -50.45
N ASN A 117 -20.91 -5.47 -50.75
CA ASN A 117 -20.92 -6.53 -49.72
C ASN A 117 -19.57 -6.61 -48.98
N LEU A 118 -18.46 -6.53 -49.71
CA LEU A 118 -17.12 -6.50 -49.12
C LEU A 118 -16.93 -5.29 -48.20
N GLU A 119 -17.35 -4.10 -48.64
CA GLU A 119 -17.20 -2.89 -47.83
C GLU A 119 -18.15 -2.87 -46.62
N ILE A 120 -19.35 -3.43 -46.73
CA ILE A 120 -20.25 -3.64 -45.57
C ILE A 120 -19.59 -4.52 -44.51
N LEU A 121 -18.98 -5.64 -44.91
CA LEU A 121 -18.28 -6.54 -43.98
C LEU A 121 -17.11 -5.81 -43.30
N ARG A 122 -16.28 -5.13 -44.09
CA ARG A 122 -15.14 -4.35 -43.58
C ARG A 122 -15.56 -3.28 -42.58
N ILE A 123 -16.65 -2.54 -42.88
CA ILE A 123 -17.18 -1.53 -41.97
C ILE A 123 -17.69 -2.15 -40.66
N LYS A 124 -18.35 -3.32 -40.74
CA LYS A 124 -18.81 -4.05 -39.55
C LYS A 124 -17.65 -4.49 -38.66
N ASP A 125 -16.57 -5.00 -39.25
CA ASP A 125 -15.37 -5.40 -38.51
C ASP A 125 -14.70 -4.21 -37.82
N ILE A 126 -14.52 -3.09 -38.55
CA ILE A 126 -13.97 -1.85 -37.99
C ILE A 126 -14.84 -1.32 -36.84
N ASN A 127 -16.17 -1.36 -36.99
CA ASN A 127 -17.08 -0.92 -35.93
C ASN A 127 -17.03 -1.83 -34.70
N THR A 128 -16.86 -3.13 -34.89
CA THR A 128 -16.68 -4.10 -33.81
C THR A 128 -15.38 -3.82 -33.07
N PHE A 129 -14.28 -3.69 -33.80
CA PHE A 129 -12.98 -3.31 -33.25
C PHE A 129 -13.04 -1.97 -32.49
N LYS A 130 -13.74 -0.97 -33.04
CA LYS A 130 -13.93 0.33 -32.37
C LYS A 130 -14.65 0.18 -31.02
N LYS A 131 -15.68 -0.65 -30.93
CA LYS A 131 -16.40 -0.91 -29.67
C LYS A 131 -15.49 -1.60 -28.65
N GLU A 132 -14.74 -2.62 -29.07
CA GLU A 132 -13.78 -3.32 -28.22
C GLU A 132 -12.69 -2.38 -27.71
N PHE A 133 -12.14 -1.54 -28.59
CA PHE A 133 -11.14 -0.54 -28.24
C PHE A 133 -11.68 0.49 -27.22
N GLN A 134 -12.89 1.02 -27.45
CA GLN A 134 -13.53 1.95 -26.51
C GLN A 134 -13.76 1.29 -25.14
N GLN A 135 -14.12 0.00 -25.11
CA GLN A 135 -14.27 -0.73 -23.87
C GLN A 135 -12.92 -0.95 -23.17
N ALA A 136 -11.88 -1.30 -23.92
CA ALA A 136 -10.52 -1.42 -23.40
C ALA A 136 -10.00 -0.09 -22.82
N GLU A 137 -10.28 1.03 -23.49
CA GLU A 137 -9.92 2.37 -23.02
C GLU A 137 -10.65 2.74 -21.73
N LYS A 138 -11.95 2.46 -21.63
CA LYS A 138 -12.73 2.63 -20.39
C LYS A 138 -12.15 1.80 -19.24
N ASN A 139 -11.85 0.53 -19.50
CA ASN A 139 -11.26 -0.36 -18.51
C ASN A 139 -9.87 0.14 -18.07
N LEU A 140 -9.03 0.59 -19.00
CA LEU A 140 -7.72 1.18 -18.68
C LEU A 140 -7.85 2.44 -17.82
N LYS A 141 -8.80 3.33 -18.13
CA LYS A 141 -9.06 4.52 -17.32
C LYS A 141 -9.48 4.15 -15.89
N GLN A 142 -10.37 3.17 -15.75
CA GLN A 142 -10.79 2.65 -14.44
C GLN A 142 -9.63 2.02 -13.66
N THR A 143 -8.83 1.18 -14.31
CA THR A 143 -7.64 0.58 -13.70
C THR A 143 -6.64 1.64 -13.25
N LYS A 144 -6.39 2.66 -14.07
CA LYS A 144 -5.52 3.78 -13.70
C LYS A 144 -6.03 4.53 -12.46
N THR A 145 -7.34 4.76 -12.35
CA THR A 145 -7.93 5.38 -11.15
C THR A 145 -7.79 4.49 -9.91
N LYS A 146 -8.00 3.17 -10.05
CA LYS A 146 -7.84 2.22 -8.94
C LYS A 146 -6.39 2.17 -8.45
N ILE A 147 -5.42 2.16 -9.37
CA ILE A 147 -3.98 2.19 -9.02
C ILE A 147 -3.64 3.44 -8.23
N LYS A 148 -4.10 4.62 -8.67
CA LYS A 148 -3.86 5.88 -7.95
C LYS A 148 -4.44 5.88 -6.54
N ASN A 149 -5.62 5.30 -6.35
CA ASN A 149 -6.21 5.17 -5.01
C ASN A 149 -5.40 4.21 -4.14
N MET A 150 -5.01 3.05 -4.67
CA MET A 150 -4.14 2.10 -3.95
C MET A 150 -2.79 2.70 -3.55
N GLU A 151 -2.19 3.55 -4.40
CA GLU A 151 -0.95 4.27 -4.05
C GLU A 151 -1.16 5.24 -2.88
N CYS A 152 -2.34 5.86 -2.79
CA CYS A 152 -2.73 6.73 -1.68
C CYS A 152 -2.89 5.92 -0.38
N ASP A 153 -3.67 4.84 -0.42
CA ASP A 153 -3.90 3.94 0.72
C ASP A 153 -2.58 3.35 1.25
N LEU A 154 -1.65 2.99 0.36
CA LEU A 154 -0.34 2.46 0.74
C LEU A 154 0.52 3.53 1.45
N LYS A 155 0.42 4.79 1.01
CA LYS A 155 1.12 5.89 1.67
C LYS A 155 0.57 6.13 3.08
N GLU A 156 -0.75 6.17 3.22
CA GLU A 156 -1.43 6.32 4.52
C GLU A 156 -1.06 5.16 5.47
N ALA A 157 -1.14 3.92 5.00
CA ALA A 157 -0.76 2.75 5.80
C ALA A 157 0.70 2.80 6.29
N LYS A 158 1.63 3.29 5.45
CA LYS A 158 3.04 3.49 5.84
C LYS A 158 3.19 4.55 6.93
N GLU A 159 2.46 5.64 6.84
CA GLU A 159 2.46 6.71 7.85
C GLU A 159 1.89 6.18 9.19
N THR A 160 0.78 5.45 9.16
CA THR A 160 0.20 4.81 10.36
C THR A 160 1.15 3.80 11.01
N ILE A 161 1.84 2.96 10.22
CA ILE A 161 2.83 2.01 10.76
C ILE A 161 3.97 2.76 11.46
N LYS A 162 4.42 3.89 10.90
CA LYS A 162 5.45 4.72 11.52
C LYS A 162 4.98 5.33 12.83
N GLU A 163 3.76 5.86 12.87
CA GLU A 163 3.15 6.37 14.11
C GLU A 163 3.03 5.27 15.18
N ILE A 164 2.55 4.08 14.81
CA ILE A 164 2.48 2.93 15.72
C ILE A 164 3.87 2.53 16.23
N SER A 165 4.91 2.57 15.39
CA SER A 165 6.27 2.27 15.84
C SER A 165 6.78 3.28 16.87
N ASN A 166 6.52 4.57 16.65
CA ASN A 166 6.91 5.62 17.59
C ASN A 166 6.15 5.48 18.93
N LEU A 167 4.83 5.26 18.87
CA LEU A 167 4.01 5.01 20.06
C LEU A 167 4.47 3.77 20.82
N ASN A 168 4.86 2.69 20.13
CA ASN A 168 5.39 1.49 20.77
C ASN A 168 6.71 1.78 21.51
N ASP A 169 7.57 2.62 20.97
CA ASP A 169 8.83 2.98 21.62
C ASP A 169 8.60 3.90 22.83
N GLU A 170 7.64 4.82 22.75
CA GLU A 170 7.17 5.63 23.88
C GLU A 170 6.57 4.76 24.99
N VAL A 171 5.69 3.81 24.65
CA VAL A 171 5.10 2.86 25.60
C VAL A 171 6.17 1.99 26.26
N LYS A 172 7.17 1.52 25.50
CA LYS A 172 8.32 0.79 26.07
C LYS A 172 9.12 1.66 27.02
N SER A 173 9.29 2.95 26.74
CA SER A 173 9.94 3.88 27.65
C SER A 173 9.15 4.06 28.94
N SER A 174 7.86 4.38 28.81
CA SER A 174 6.96 4.57 29.96
C SER A 174 6.89 3.31 30.85
N ARG A 175 6.84 2.11 30.26
CA ARG A 175 6.88 0.86 31.02
C ARG A 175 8.17 0.70 31.84
N ARG A 176 9.32 1.10 31.30
CA ARG A 176 10.60 1.07 32.03
C ARG A 176 10.63 2.09 33.17
N GLU A 177 10.10 3.29 32.94
CA GLU A 177 9.95 4.33 33.96
C GLU A 177 9.06 3.83 35.11
N TYR A 178 7.93 3.21 34.79
CA TYR A 178 7.04 2.62 35.79
C TYR A 178 7.72 1.52 36.62
N ILE A 179 8.42 0.57 35.98
CA ILE A 179 9.18 -0.48 36.67
C ILE A 179 10.24 0.15 37.60
N THR A 180 10.89 1.22 37.14
CA THR A 180 11.90 1.92 37.95
C THR A 180 11.28 2.58 39.17
N ILE A 181 10.19 3.34 38.98
CA ILE A 181 9.46 3.99 40.07
C ILE A 181 9.03 2.93 41.11
N LEU A 182 8.46 1.81 40.64
CA LEU A 182 8.04 0.70 41.51
C LEU A 182 9.23 0.10 42.28
N GLY A 183 10.38 -0.10 41.61
CA GLY A 183 11.60 -0.62 42.25
C GLY A 183 12.16 0.32 43.33
N VAL A 184 12.13 1.63 43.09
CA VAL A 184 12.53 2.64 44.08
C VAL A 184 11.59 2.61 45.29
N PHE A 185 10.27 2.61 45.07
CA PHE A 185 9.30 2.53 46.16
C PHE A 185 9.45 1.25 46.98
N ALA A 186 9.61 0.09 46.34
CA ALA A 186 9.81 -1.18 47.02
C ALA A 186 11.08 -1.16 47.89
N SER A 187 12.17 -0.56 47.41
CA SER A 187 13.42 -0.45 48.18
C SER A 187 13.28 0.45 49.40
N ILE A 188 12.58 1.59 49.26
CA ILE A 188 12.31 2.52 50.37
C ILE A 188 11.48 1.81 51.45
N ILE A 189 10.39 1.14 51.05
CA ILE A 189 9.52 0.42 51.98
C ILE A 189 10.28 -0.71 52.67
N LEU A 190 11.04 -1.52 51.90
CA LEU A 190 11.81 -2.63 52.44
C LEU A 190 12.87 -2.16 53.45
N ALA A 191 13.60 -1.10 53.14
CA ALA A 191 14.58 -0.52 54.05
C ALA A 191 13.93 0.00 55.34
N PHE A 192 12.77 0.66 55.23
CA PHE A 192 12.03 1.16 56.38
C PHE A 192 11.51 0.03 57.28
N VAL A 193 10.86 -0.99 56.70
CA VAL A 193 10.35 -2.16 57.44
C VAL A 193 11.47 -2.95 58.08
N ALA A 194 12.56 -3.22 57.33
CA ALA A 194 13.73 -3.90 57.86
C ALA A 194 14.39 -3.10 59.00
N GLY A 195 14.53 -1.79 58.84
CA GLY A 195 15.09 -0.89 59.85
C GLY A 195 14.25 -0.86 61.14
N LEU A 196 12.92 -0.75 61.02
CA LEU A 196 12.01 -0.78 62.18
C LEU A 196 12.02 -2.15 62.87
N SER A 197 11.90 -3.22 62.11
CA SER A 197 11.89 -4.59 62.66
C SER A 197 13.20 -4.90 63.39
N PHE A 198 14.32 -4.46 62.84
CA PHE A 198 15.62 -4.63 63.48
C PHE A 198 15.75 -3.77 64.75
N SER A 199 15.36 -2.50 64.70
CA SER A 199 15.41 -1.61 65.86
C SER A 199 14.58 -2.17 67.03
N ASN A 200 13.39 -2.69 66.74
CA ASN A 200 12.54 -3.35 67.74
C ASN A 200 13.18 -4.61 68.31
N ALA A 201 13.82 -5.43 67.46
CA ALA A 201 14.50 -6.64 67.91
C ALA A 201 15.69 -6.33 68.84
N VAL A 202 16.47 -5.28 68.52
CA VAL A 202 17.58 -4.83 69.38
C VAL A 202 17.05 -4.29 70.71
N LEU A 203 16.04 -3.40 70.67
CA LEU A 203 15.47 -2.79 71.86
C LEU A 203 14.84 -3.84 72.80
N SER A 204 14.18 -4.86 72.25
CA SER A 204 13.57 -5.94 73.02
C SER A 204 14.58 -6.91 73.66
N ASN A 205 15.86 -6.87 73.27
CA ASN A 205 16.91 -7.76 73.78
C ASN A 205 18.05 -7.00 74.49
N ILE A 206 17.89 -5.68 74.69
CA ILE A 206 18.92 -4.82 75.28
C ILE A 206 19.18 -5.12 76.76
N ASP A 207 18.18 -5.65 77.45
CA ASP A 207 18.21 -6.00 78.87
C ASP A 207 18.68 -7.45 79.13
N LYS A 208 18.53 -8.34 78.15
CA LYS A 208 18.79 -9.79 78.29
C LYS A 208 20.20 -10.21 77.85
N ALA A 209 20.76 -9.55 76.85
CA ALA A 209 22.05 -9.92 76.27
C ALA A 209 23.17 -9.03 76.81
N SER A 210 24.38 -9.58 76.96
CA SER A 210 25.54 -8.74 77.28
C SER A 210 25.79 -7.74 76.15
N ILE A 211 26.15 -6.51 76.52
CA ILE A 211 26.33 -5.39 75.58
C ILE A 211 27.26 -5.77 74.42
N TYR A 212 28.33 -6.54 74.69
CA TYR A 212 29.29 -7.01 73.69
C TYR A 212 28.70 -8.02 72.71
N ARG A 213 27.90 -8.99 73.17
CA ARG A 213 27.26 -9.99 72.30
C ARG A 213 26.17 -9.37 71.44
N LEU A 214 25.38 -8.47 72.02
CA LEU A 214 24.34 -7.74 71.31
C LEU A 214 24.96 -6.84 70.22
N SER A 215 25.98 -6.05 70.57
CA SER A 215 26.65 -5.15 69.64
C SER A 215 27.33 -5.91 68.48
N PHE A 216 27.97 -7.05 68.77
CA PHE A 216 28.57 -7.89 67.73
C PHE A 216 27.55 -8.39 66.70
N ILE A 217 26.42 -8.93 67.16
CA ILE A 217 25.35 -9.43 66.27
C ILE A 217 24.71 -8.28 65.48
N VAL A 218 24.52 -7.12 66.12
CA VAL A 218 23.99 -5.90 65.48
C VAL A 218 24.88 -5.44 64.33
N CYS A 219 26.20 -5.38 64.55
CA CYS A 219 27.16 -5.00 63.52
C CYS A 219 27.20 -6.02 62.37
N LEU A 220 27.13 -7.31 62.67
CA LEU A 220 27.13 -8.38 61.67
C LEU A 220 25.88 -8.30 60.77
N ILE A 221 24.69 -8.15 61.36
CA ILE A 221 23.44 -8.02 60.60
C ILE A 221 23.42 -6.72 59.79
N GLY A 222 23.87 -5.61 60.38
CA GLY A 222 23.98 -4.32 59.69
C GLY A 222 24.88 -4.39 58.44
N LEU A 223 25.98 -5.14 58.52
CA LEU A 223 26.86 -5.40 57.37
C LEU A 223 26.13 -6.17 56.26
N PHE A 224 25.42 -7.25 56.59
CA PHE A 224 24.68 -8.03 55.60
C PHE A 224 23.57 -7.21 54.93
N ILE A 225 22.74 -6.52 55.72
CA ILE A 225 21.64 -5.69 55.20
C ILE A 225 22.17 -4.58 54.30
N THR A 226 23.24 -3.89 54.69
CA THR A 226 23.79 -2.79 53.88
C THR A 226 24.36 -3.27 52.55
N ASN A 227 25.00 -4.45 52.51
CA ASN A 227 25.47 -5.03 51.26
C ASN A 227 24.33 -5.43 50.33
N ILE A 228 23.26 -6.05 50.87
CA ILE A 228 22.08 -6.41 50.08
C ILE A 228 21.42 -5.15 49.49
N LEU A 229 21.22 -4.11 50.30
CA LEU A 229 20.65 -2.84 49.84
C LEU A 229 21.52 -2.17 48.77
N TYR A 230 22.85 -2.23 48.91
CA TYR A 230 23.77 -1.70 47.90
C TYR A 230 23.61 -2.41 46.54
N TYR A 231 23.55 -3.75 46.53
CA TYR A 231 23.36 -4.50 45.30
C TYR A 231 21.99 -4.22 44.66
N LEU A 232 20.94 -4.09 45.46
CA LEU A 232 19.60 -3.74 44.99
C LEU A 232 19.56 -2.33 44.38
N TYR A 233 20.15 -1.34 45.05
CA TYR A 233 20.23 0.03 44.54
C TYR A 233 21.05 0.11 43.25
N LYS A 234 22.17 -0.61 43.19
CA LYS A 234 23.00 -0.70 41.98
C LYS A 234 22.20 -1.30 40.82
N PHE A 235 21.45 -2.37 41.07
CA PHE A 235 20.59 -2.99 40.06
C PHE A 235 19.51 -2.03 39.55
N ILE A 236 18.83 -1.30 40.43
CA ILE A 236 17.82 -0.29 40.05
C ILE A 236 18.46 0.85 39.24
N LYS A 237 19.63 1.32 39.68
CA LYS A 237 20.39 2.35 38.96
C LYS A 237 20.81 1.88 37.57
N ASP A 238 21.23 0.63 37.44
CA ASP A 238 21.64 0.05 36.16
C ASP A 238 20.44 -0.08 35.21
N ILE A 239 19.23 -0.41 35.70
CA ILE A 239 17.98 -0.40 34.90
C ILE A 239 17.62 1.03 34.44
N HIS A 240 17.73 2.01 35.33
CA HIS A 240 17.34 3.41 35.04
C HIS A 240 18.33 4.11 34.07
N PHE A 241 19.63 3.89 34.24
CA PHE A 241 20.67 4.66 33.52
C PHE A 241 21.28 3.95 32.32
N ASN A 242 20.97 2.68 32.03
CA ASN A 242 21.56 1.96 30.89
C ASN A 242 21.27 2.61 29.52
N ASN A 243 20.32 3.54 29.44
CA ASN A 243 19.97 4.22 28.19
C ASN A 243 20.46 5.68 28.09
N TYR A 244 21.18 6.23 29.08
CA TYR A 244 21.64 7.63 29.00
C TYR A 244 23.08 7.84 28.51
N SER A 245 23.93 6.81 28.41
CA SER A 245 25.25 7.01 27.78
C SER A 245 25.97 5.74 27.29
N ASN A 246 25.90 5.53 25.97
CA ASN A 246 27.06 5.03 25.20
C ASN A 246 28.16 6.10 25.04
N LYS A 247 28.17 7.16 25.87
CA LYS A 247 29.05 8.35 25.75
C LYS A 247 29.88 8.70 26.98
N SER A 248 29.94 7.86 28.01
CA SER A 248 30.80 8.15 29.17
C SER A 248 31.26 6.86 29.87
N LYS A 249 31.92 5.96 29.15
CA LYS A 249 32.49 4.72 29.72
C LYS A 249 33.69 4.97 30.66
N ASP A 250 34.28 6.16 30.68
CA ASP A 250 35.58 6.34 31.35
C ASP A 250 35.59 7.00 32.74
N GLN A 251 34.49 7.56 33.26
CA GLN A 251 34.59 8.34 34.51
C GLN A 251 33.74 7.85 35.70
N LYS A 252 32.76 6.95 35.52
CA LYS A 252 31.79 6.61 36.58
C LYS A 252 31.91 5.20 37.16
N SER A 253 32.80 4.35 36.65
CA SER A 253 33.04 3.01 37.19
C SER A 253 33.93 2.99 38.45
N LYS A 254 34.65 4.09 38.74
CA LYS A 254 35.53 4.20 39.92
C LYS A 254 34.82 4.69 41.19
N PHE A 255 33.68 5.37 41.10
CA PHE A 255 33.04 5.97 42.28
C PHE A 255 32.36 4.94 43.18
N CYS A 256 31.68 3.92 42.65
CA CYS A 256 30.82 3.08 43.50
C CYS A 256 31.48 1.82 44.10
N ASN A 257 32.68 1.41 43.68
CA ASN A 257 33.33 0.22 44.27
C ASN A 257 34.22 0.57 45.47
N SER A 258 34.67 1.82 45.56
CA SER A 258 35.53 2.28 46.66
C SER A 258 34.74 2.50 47.95
N ASP A 259 33.54 3.07 47.87
CA ASP A 259 32.80 3.53 49.06
C ASP A 259 32.17 2.37 49.85
N ILE A 260 31.58 1.37 49.18
CA ILE A 260 31.08 0.16 49.86
C ILE A 260 32.21 -0.67 50.47
N ARG A 261 33.37 -0.73 49.80
CA ARG A 261 34.57 -1.39 50.34
C ARG A 261 35.09 -0.67 51.58
N LYS A 262 35.15 0.66 51.57
CA LYS A 262 35.52 1.47 52.75
C LYS A 262 34.53 1.26 53.90
N PHE A 263 33.23 1.24 53.62
CA PHE A 263 32.20 0.97 54.63
C PHE A 263 32.35 -0.43 55.24
N ASN A 264 32.51 -1.47 54.42
CA ASN A 264 32.71 -2.84 54.90
C ASN A 264 33.99 -2.98 55.73
N VAL A 265 35.09 -2.33 55.32
CA VAL A 265 36.35 -2.30 56.09
C VAL A 265 36.16 -1.57 57.43
N PHE A 266 35.43 -0.45 57.44
CA PHE A 266 35.13 0.31 58.65
C PHE A 266 34.32 -0.52 59.66
N ILE A 267 33.26 -1.21 59.22
CA ILE A 267 32.48 -2.10 60.08
C ILE A 267 33.31 -3.28 60.57
N ALA A 268 34.19 -3.85 59.75
CA ALA A 268 35.08 -4.93 60.16
C ALA A 268 36.05 -4.50 61.28
N ILE A 269 36.57 -3.26 61.22
CA ILE A 269 37.40 -2.68 62.29
C ILE A 269 36.59 -2.54 63.59
N ILE A 270 35.34 -2.05 63.53
CA ILE A 270 34.46 -1.95 64.70
C ILE A 270 34.23 -3.31 65.34
N ILE A 271 33.94 -4.34 64.54
CA ILE A 271 33.77 -5.72 65.03
C ILE A 271 35.03 -6.21 65.74
N LEU A 272 36.21 -5.94 65.18
CA LEU A 272 37.50 -6.32 65.76
C LEU A 272 37.77 -5.56 67.08
N CYS A 273 37.44 -4.28 67.17
CA CYS A 273 37.53 -3.52 68.43
C CYS A 273 36.60 -4.09 69.52
N ILE A 274 35.36 -4.43 69.18
CA ILE A 274 34.41 -5.06 70.13
C ILE A 274 34.97 -6.39 70.64
N PHE A 275 35.56 -7.19 69.75
CA PHE A 275 36.18 -8.47 70.11
C PHE A 275 37.38 -8.29 71.04
N ILE A 276 38.25 -7.32 70.77
CA ILE A 276 39.40 -6.99 71.63
C ILE A 276 38.94 -6.54 73.02
N VAL A 277 37.97 -5.63 73.10
CA VAL A 277 37.45 -5.14 74.40
C VAL A 277 36.83 -6.28 75.20
N TRP A 278 36.08 -7.16 74.53
CA TRP A 278 35.53 -8.35 75.17
C TRP A 278 36.62 -9.30 75.70
N ALA A 279 37.69 -9.53 74.93
CA ALA A 279 38.82 -10.36 75.35
C ALA A 279 39.53 -9.77 76.59
N PHE A 280 39.81 -8.47 76.59
CA PHE A 280 40.42 -7.78 77.75
C PHE A 280 39.55 -7.82 79.00
N GLU A 281 38.24 -7.62 78.88
CA GLU A 281 37.34 -7.72 80.05
C GLU A 281 37.28 -9.15 80.61
N THR A 282 37.35 -10.14 79.73
CA THR A 282 37.37 -11.56 80.14
C THR A 282 38.66 -11.90 80.89
N GLU A 283 39.82 -11.39 80.45
CA GLU A 283 41.08 -11.55 81.17
C GLU A 283 41.11 -10.82 82.52
N ILE A 284 40.59 -9.58 82.60
CA ILE A 284 40.49 -8.83 83.86
C ILE A 284 39.61 -9.57 84.87
N LYS A 285 38.46 -10.12 84.42
CA LYS A 285 37.60 -10.94 85.29
C LYS A 285 38.32 -12.19 85.78
N HIS A 286 39.12 -12.84 84.94
CA HIS A 286 39.90 -14.02 85.32
C HIS A 286 41.03 -13.69 86.30
N PHE A 287 41.69 -12.54 86.14
CA PHE A 287 42.76 -12.06 87.04
C PHE A 287 42.22 -11.66 88.42
N ILE A 288 41.07 -10.98 88.49
CA ILE A 288 40.42 -10.63 89.76
C ILE A 288 39.95 -11.89 90.50
N LEU A 289 39.39 -12.89 89.80
CA LEU A 289 38.97 -14.14 90.42
C LEU A 289 40.15 -14.96 90.96
N PHE A 290 41.30 -14.93 90.27
CA PHE A 290 42.53 -15.59 90.71
C PHE A 290 43.12 -14.94 91.97
N ASN A 291 43.08 -13.60 92.08
CA ASN A 291 43.58 -12.85 93.23
C ASN A 291 42.64 -12.89 94.45
N LEU A 292 41.37 -13.29 94.27
CA LEU A 292 40.40 -13.49 95.36
C LEU A 292 40.43 -14.91 95.94
N PHE A 293 41.10 -15.86 95.28
CA PHE A 293 41.19 -17.29 95.66
C PHE A 293 42.61 -17.74 96.06
N CYS A 294 43.59 -16.82 96.08
CA CYS A 294 44.90 -16.98 96.70
C CYS A 294 44.92 -16.27 98.05
#